data_AF-A0A381RNG6-F1
#
_entry.id   AF-A0A381RNG6-F1
#
_cell.length_a   1.000
_cell.length_b   1.000
_cell.length_c   1.000
_cell.angle_alpha   90.00
_cell.angle_beta   90.00
_cell.angle_gamma   90.00
#
_symmetry.space_group_name_H-M   'P 1'
#
loop_
_entity.id
_entity.type
_entity.pdbx_description
1 polymer ?
#
loop_
_entity_poly.entity_id
_entity_poly.type
_entity_poly.pdbx_seq_one_letter_code
_entity_poly.pdbx_strand_id
1 'polypeptide(L)'
;MKDELESILKNTNISISCGRKALLELAGRNDVELVMNGLVGAAGMEPTIEAVKSGVDVALSNKESMVMAGGIINDLLKTNSCNLFPVDSEHSAIWQCLKGENNCEIKRLILTGSGGPFRTKPKENFSSITLEQALQHPNWDMGNKITIDSATMMNKGLEVIEAYWLFGVTSSQIDIIVHPESIIHSMVEFVDGSVKAQLGVPDMKIPIQYAITYPHHSPAQWESLDLEKMGALHFEKPDLDKFPCIRLAYEALEKG
;
A
#
# COMPACT_ATOMS: atom_id res chain seq x y z
N MET A 1 5.21 -25.21 18.60
CA MET A 1 5.71 -24.01 17.86
C MET A 1 6.93 -23.38 18.53
N LYS A 2 6.88 -22.81 19.75
CA LYS A 2 8.07 -22.20 20.38
C LYS A 2 9.19 -23.23 20.62
N ASP A 3 8.88 -24.33 21.29
CA ASP A 3 9.85 -25.38 21.62
C ASP A 3 10.46 -26.04 20.37
N GLU A 4 9.66 -26.13 19.30
CA GLU A 4 10.10 -26.62 18.00
C GLU A 4 11.07 -25.63 17.33
N LEU A 5 10.79 -24.33 17.38
CA LEU A 5 11.67 -23.28 16.89
C LEU A 5 12.98 -23.22 17.70
N GLU A 6 12.90 -23.37 19.02
CA GLU A 6 14.07 -23.44 19.91
C GLU A 6 14.97 -24.64 19.57
N SER A 7 14.38 -25.79 19.24
CA SER A 7 15.12 -26.97 18.77
C SER A 7 15.86 -26.71 17.46
N ILE A 8 15.20 -26.09 16.47
CA ILE A 8 15.78 -25.75 15.16
C ILE A 8 16.94 -24.74 15.31
N LEU A 9 16.80 -23.77 16.21
CA LEU A 9 17.75 -22.65 16.37
C LEU A 9 18.79 -22.87 17.47
N LYS A 10 18.85 -24.05 18.09
CA LYS A 10 19.67 -24.38 19.27
C LYS A 10 21.16 -24.01 19.16
N ASN A 11 21.72 -24.04 17.95
CA ASN A 11 23.14 -23.75 17.69
C ASN A 11 23.38 -22.36 17.08
N THR A 12 22.42 -21.44 17.24
CA THR A 12 22.51 -20.06 16.77
C THR A 12 22.48 -19.10 17.95
N ASN A 13 22.94 -17.86 17.75
CA ASN A 13 22.84 -16.80 18.76
C ASN A 13 21.50 -16.03 18.66
N ILE A 14 20.47 -16.64 18.08
CA ILE A 14 19.17 -15.99 17.85
C ILE A 14 18.32 -16.11 19.12
N SER A 15 17.92 -14.98 19.69
CA SER A 15 16.95 -14.94 20.80
C SER A 15 15.53 -15.16 20.29
N ILE A 16 14.79 -16.06 20.93
CA ILE A 16 13.38 -16.36 20.56
C ILE A 16 12.44 -15.70 21.56
N SER A 17 11.48 -14.94 21.04
CA SER A 17 10.39 -14.32 21.80
C SER A 17 9.04 -14.66 21.15
N CYS A 18 7.93 -14.58 21.89
CA CYS A 18 6.62 -14.95 21.38
C CYS A 18 5.47 -14.12 21.96
N GLY A 19 4.37 -14.04 21.19
CA GLY A 19 3.14 -13.37 21.60
C GLY A 19 3.16 -11.86 21.33
N ARG A 20 2.01 -11.21 21.60
CA ARG A 20 1.79 -9.80 21.26
C ARG A 20 2.79 -8.87 21.96
N LYS A 21 3.08 -9.10 23.24
CA LYS A 21 4.05 -8.30 24.00
C LYS A 21 5.43 -8.33 23.35
N ALA A 22 5.93 -9.51 22.97
CA ALA A 22 7.20 -9.66 22.29
C ALA A 22 7.24 -8.97 20.92
N LEU A 23 6.13 -9.00 20.17
CA LEU A 23 6.02 -8.29 18.89
C LEU A 23 6.12 -6.77 19.07
N LEU A 24 5.46 -6.21 20.09
CA LEU A 24 5.53 -4.77 20.38
C LEU A 24 6.93 -4.38 20.88
N GLU A 25 7.55 -5.20 21.73
CA GLU A 25 8.94 -5.00 22.16
C GLU A 25 9.92 -5.05 20.98
N LEU A 26 9.70 -5.96 20.01
CA LEU A 26 10.52 -6.05 18.79
C LEU A 26 10.33 -4.82 17.90
N ALA A 27 9.09 -4.37 17.72
CA ALA A 27 8.77 -3.20 16.90
C ALA A 27 9.28 -1.89 17.52
N GLY A 28 9.32 -1.80 18.85
CA GLY A 28 9.83 -0.66 19.60
C GLY A 28 11.34 -0.69 19.88
N ARG A 29 12.10 -1.49 19.13
CA ARG A 29 13.56 -1.46 19.21
C ARG A 29 14.11 -0.23 18.51
N ASN A 30 15.19 0.33 19.03
CA ASN A 30 15.90 1.48 18.47
C ASN A 30 17.36 1.17 18.09
N ASP A 31 17.74 -0.11 18.09
CA ASP A 31 19.05 -0.59 17.63
C ASP A 31 18.99 -1.12 16.18
N VAL A 32 17.98 -0.69 15.44
CA VAL A 32 17.77 -0.97 14.01
C VAL A 32 17.48 0.35 13.29
N GLU A 33 17.76 0.40 11.99
CA GLU A 33 17.57 1.62 11.19
C GLU A 33 16.17 1.70 10.57
N LEU A 34 15.56 0.54 10.29
CA LEU A 34 14.29 0.43 9.58
C LEU A 34 13.47 -0.76 10.10
N VAL A 35 12.17 -0.54 10.32
CA VAL A 35 11.18 -1.59 10.58
C VAL A 35 10.29 -1.76 9.36
N MET A 36 10.28 -2.96 8.77
CA MET A 36 9.35 -3.33 7.71
C MET A 36 8.09 -3.95 8.32
N ASN A 37 6.97 -3.23 8.28
CA ASN A 37 5.69 -3.74 8.77
C ASN A 37 4.86 -4.36 7.64
N GLY A 38 4.96 -5.70 7.53
CA GLY A 38 4.18 -6.54 6.62
C GLY A 38 3.04 -7.31 7.29
N LEU A 39 2.61 -6.92 8.50
CA LEU A 39 1.47 -7.56 9.16
C LEU A 39 0.17 -7.27 8.40
N VAL A 40 -0.83 -8.15 8.52
CA VAL A 40 -2.13 -7.98 7.85
C VAL A 40 -3.16 -7.40 8.82
N GLY A 41 -3.95 -6.44 8.33
CA GLY A 41 -5.09 -5.91 9.08
C GLY A 41 -4.69 -5.09 10.30
N ALA A 42 -5.61 -5.00 11.26
CA ALA A 42 -5.46 -4.14 12.43
C ALA A 42 -4.28 -4.51 13.35
N ALA A 43 -3.76 -5.73 13.24
CA ALA A 43 -2.63 -6.20 14.03
C ALA A 43 -1.35 -5.39 13.78
N GLY A 44 -1.22 -4.76 12.60
CA GLY A 44 -0.08 -3.93 12.22
C GLY A 44 -0.04 -2.55 12.89
N MET A 45 -1.18 -2.05 13.40
CA MET A 45 -1.30 -0.67 13.91
C MET A 45 -0.38 -0.37 15.10
N GLU A 46 -0.48 -1.14 16.19
CA GLU A 46 0.35 -0.88 17.38
C GLU A 46 1.85 -1.06 17.09
N PRO A 47 2.32 -2.09 16.36
CA PRO A 47 3.71 -2.19 15.93
C PRO A 47 4.23 -0.97 15.18
N THR A 48 3.44 -0.41 14.26
CA THR A 48 3.80 0.86 13.57
C THR A 48 3.99 2.00 14.56
N ILE A 49 3.05 2.14 15.51
CA ILE A 49 3.11 3.18 16.54
C ILE A 49 4.35 3.01 17.43
N GLU A 50 4.69 1.79 17.84
CA GLU A 50 5.87 1.54 18.70
C GLU A 50 7.18 1.81 17.96
N ALA A 51 7.28 1.49 16.66
CA ALA A 51 8.43 1.83 15.85
C ALA A 51 8.62 3.35 15.71
N VAL A 52 7.53 4.07 15.41
CA VAL A 52 7.55 5.55 15.30
C VAL A 52 7.94 6.21 16.63
N LYS A 53 7.38 5.76 17.76
CA LYS A 53 7.75 6.26 19.10
C LYS A 53 9.23 6.03 19.45
N SER A 54 9.83 5.00 18.86
CA SER A 54 11.23 4.66 19.09
C SER A 54 12.19 5.48 18.21
N GLY A 55 11.66 6.32 17.32
CA GLY A 55 12.43 7.14 16.39
C GLY A 55 13.07 6.32 15.28
N VAL A 56 12.52 5.16 14.95
CA VAL A 56 13.01 4.29 13.88
C VAL A 56 12.15 4.45 12.63
N ASP A 57 12.80 4.49 11.46
CA ASP A 57 12.09 4.60 10.19
C ASP A 57 11.20 3.37 9.95
N VAL A 58 10.05 3.58 9.31
CA VAL A 58 9.08 2.51 9.06
C VAL A 58 8.84 2.37 7.56
N ALA A 59 9.14 1.20 7.01
CA ALA A 59 8.63 0.78 5.70
C ALA A 59 7.26 0.12 5.92
N LEU A 60 6.19 0.82 5.54
CA LEU A 60 4.82 0.41 5.85
C LEU A 60 4.14 -0.24 4.64
N SER A 61 3.88 -1.55 4.73
CA SER A 61 3.02 -2.28 3.79
C SER A 61 1.60 -2.49 4.33
N ASN A 62 1.39 -2.27 5.63
CA ASN A 62 0.10 -2.43 6.29
C ASN A 62 -0.75 -1.15 6.19
N LYS A 63 -1.57 -1.03 5.13
CA LYS A 63 -2.46 0.12 4.92
C LYS A 63 -3.45 0.37 6.04
N GLU A 64 -3.91 -0.70 6.71
CA GLU A 64 -4.91 -0.60 7.78
C GLU A 64 -4.42 0.22 8.97
N SER A 65 -3.11 0.29 9.20
CA SER A 65 -2.52 1.21 10.20
C SER A 65 -2.88 2.66 9.90
N MET A 66 -2.69 3.10 8.64
CA MET A 66 -3.01 4.47 8.24
C MET A 66 -4.52 4.71 8.18
N VAL A 67 -5.29 3.72 7.74
CA VAL A 67 -6.76 3.84 7.70
C VAL A 67 -7.35 4.06 9.10
N MET A 68 -6.92 3.28 10.09
CA MET A 68 -7.51 3.31 11.43
C MET A 68 -6.91 4.40 12.33
N ALA A 69 -5.63 4.73 12.15
CA ALA A 69 -4.86 5.55 13.07
C ALA A 69 -4.00 6.62 12.39
N GLY A 70 -4.30 6.98 11.14
CA GLY A 70 -3.49 7.92 10.35
C GLY A 70 -3.23 9.25 11.05
N GLY A 71 -4.24 9.84 11.69
CA GLY A 71 -4.05 11.07 12.49
C GLY A 71 -3.08 10.89 13.66
N ILE A 72 -3.20 9.78 14.41
CA ILE A 72 -2.31 9.45 15.54
C ILE A 72 -0.87 9.22 15.05
N ILE A 73 -0.71 8.45 13.98
CA ILE A 73 0.60 8.16 13.38
C ILE A 73 1.25 9.45 12.87
N ASN A 74 0.51 10.30 12.16
CA ASN A 74 1.01 11.58 11.67
C ASN A 74 1.41 12.54 12.79
N ASP A 75 0.68 12.58 13.90
CA ASP A 75 1.07 13.40 15.04
C ASP A 75 2.34 12.89 15.71
N LEU A 76 2.51 11.57 15.82
CA LEU A 76 3.74 10.97 16.30
C LEU A 76 4.93 11.24 15.36
N LEU A 77 4.74 11.18 14.05
CA LEU A 77 5.78 11.49 13.06
C LEU A 77 6.26 12.95 13.15
N LYS A 78 5.41 13.89 13.58
CA LYS A 78 5.83 15.29 13.80
C LYS A 78 6.72 15.47 15.03
N THR A 79 6.54 14.62 16.05
CA THR A 79 7.25 14.74 17.33
C THR A 79 8.47 13.84 17.44
N ASN A 80 8.59 12.82 16.59
CA ASN A 80 9.68 11.86 16.60
C ASN A 80 10.55 12.02 15.34
N SER A 81 11.85 11.77 15.46
CA SER A 81 12.81 11.92 14.35
C SER A 81 12.90 10.67 13.49
N CYS A 82 11.79 10.29 12.84
CA CYS A 82 11.73 9.14 11.93
C CYS A 82 10.85 9.43 10.72
N ASN A 83 11.02 8.60 9.69
CA ASN A 83 10.27 8.65 8.45
C ASN A 83 9.32 7.46 8.33
N LEU A 84 8.26 7.64 7.56
CA LEU A 84 7.37 6.56 7.14
C LEU A 84 7.41 6.45 5.62
N PHE A 85 7.86 5.30 5.12
CA PHE A 85 8.01 5.00 3.71
C PHE A 85 6.86 4.10 3.25
N PRO A 86 6.01 4.56 2.30
CA PRO A 86 4.93 3.73 1.78
C PRO A 86 5.48 2.59 0.92
N VAL A 87 5.07 1.37 1.24
CA VAL A 87 5.41 0.16 0.48
C VAL A 87 4.23 -0.33 -0.38
N ASP A 88 3.00 0.07 -0.05
CA ASP A 88 1.87 -0.19 -0.94
C ASP A 88 2.14 0.42 -2.33
N SER A 89 1.81 -0.31 -3.39
CA SER A 89 2.41 -0.08 -4.72
C SER A 89 2.05 1.29 -5.28
N GLU A 90 0.80 1.69 -5.12
CA GLU A 90 0.21 2.96 -5.53
C GLU A 90 0.84 4.14 -4.77
N HIS A 91 0.95 4.02 -3.46
CA HIS A 91 1.51 5.09 -2.62
C HIS A 91 3.02 5.19 -2.78
N SER A 92 3.72 4.08 -2.99
CA SER A 92 5.13 4.08 -3.35
C SER A 92 5.36 4.76 -4.70
N ALA A 93 4.45 4.55 -5.67
CA ALA A 93 4.48 5.22 -6.96
C ALA A 93 4.24 6.74 -6.84
N ILE A 94 3.26 7.17 -6.05
CA ILE A 94 3.03 8.60 -5.75
C ILE A 94 4.26 9.18 -5.05
N TRP A 95 4.79 8.50 -4.04
CA TRP A 95 5.95 8.94 -3.29
C TRP A 95 7.19 9.14 -4.17
N GLN A 96 7.42 8.25 -5.13
CA GLN A 96 8.46 8.39 -6.15
C GLN A 96 8.22 9.59 -7.06
N CYS A 97 6.97 9.83 -7.50
CA CYS A 97 6.62 10.98 -8.33
C CYS A 97 6.81 12.32 -7.62
N LEU A 98 6.64 12.35 -6.29
CA LEU A 98 6.79 13.54 -5.44
C LEU A 98 8.24 13.85 -5.07
N LYS A 99 9.21 12.98 -5.40
CA LYS A 99 10.61 13.28 -5.08
C LYS A 99 11.14 14.45 -5.87
N GLY A 100 11.62 15.45 -5.13
CA GLY A 100 12.09 16.73 -5.67
C GLY A 100 10.98 17.74 -5.91
N GLU A 101 9.72 17.41 -5.61
CA GLU A 101 8.56 18.27 -5.82
C GLU A 101 8.04 18.86 -4.51
N ASN A 102 7.21 19.91 -4.60
CA ASN A 102 6.54 20.49 -3.45
C ASN A 102 5.11 19.96 -3.34
N ASN A 103 4.75 19.40 -2.17
CA ASN A 103 3.40 18.88 -1.95
C ASN A 103 2.29 19.93 -2.11
N CYS A 104 2.57 21.22 -1.93
CA CYS A 104 1.57 22.27 -2.16
C CYS A 104 1.22 22.48 -3.65
N GLU A 105 2.01 21.91 -4.56
CA GLU A 105 1.79 21.96 -6.01
C GLU A 105 1.00 20.75 -6.52
N ILE A 106 0.61 19.83 -5.64
CA ILE A 106 -0.26 18.70 -5.97
C ILE A 106 -1.65 19.23 -6.29
N LYS A 107 -2.09 19.03 -7.53
CA LYS A 107 -3.47 19.29 -7.95
C LYS A 107 -4.36 18.09 -7.66
N ARG A 108 -3.93 16.88 -8.05
CA ARG A 108 -4.59 15.62 -7.69
C ARG A 108 -3.62 14.44 -7.67
N LEU A 109 -3.94 13.46 -6.84
CA LEU A 109 -3.40 12.11 -6.88
C LEU A 109 -4.32 11.24 -7.73
N ILE A 110 -3.75 10.37 -8.55
CA ILE A 110 -4.50 9.44 -9.38
C ILE A 110 -4.08 8.02 -9.00
N LEU A 111 -4.92 7.37 -8.18
CA LEU A 111 -4.76 6.00 -7.74
C LEU A 111 -5.25 5.05 -8.82
N THR A 112 -4.32 4.38 -9.48
CA THR A 112 -4.64 3.34 -10.46
C THR A 112 -4.96 2.02 -9.77
N GLY A 113 -5.91 1.23 -10.27
CA GLY A 113 -6.18 -0.12 -9.77
C GLY A 113 -6.51 -1.11 -10.88
N SER A 114 -6.26 -2.40 -10.66
CA SER A 114 -6.53 -3.45 -11.66
C SER A 114 -8.03 -3.59 -12.04
N GLY A 115 -8.92 -3.14 -11.15
CA GLY A 115 -10.37 -3.37 -11.22
C GLY A 115 -10.82 -4.75 -10.70
N GLY A 116 -9.87 -5.61 -10.29
CA GLY A 116 -10.14 -6.93 -9.74
C GLY A 116 -10.72 -7.94 -10.75
N PRO A 117 -10.96 -9.19 -10.32
CA PRO A 117 -11.47 -10.26 -11.18
C PRO A 117 -12.87 -10.00 -11.78
N PHE A 118 -13.65 -9.07 -11.22
CA PHE A 118 -15.05 -8.85 -11.60
C PHE A 118 -15.27 -7.58 -12.42
N ARG A 119 -14.20 -6.87 -12.79
CA ARG A 119 -14.22 -5.67 -13.63
C ARG A 119 -15.14 -5.79 -14.86
N THR A 120 -14.96 -6.86 -15.63
CA THR A 120 -15.71 -7.12 -16.87
C THR A 120 -16.97 -7.96 -16.65
N LYS A 121 -17.23 -8.45 -15.43
CA LYS A 121 -18.41 -9.27 -15.12
C LYS A 121 -19.67 -8.37 -15.09
N PRO A 122 -20.79 -8.77 -15.71
CA PRO A 122 -22.06 -8.05 -15.58
C PRO A 122 -22.57 -8.05 -14.13
N LYS A 123 -23.15 -6.95 -13.67
CA LYS A 123 -23.59 -6.74 -12.28
C LYS A 123 -24.65 -7.76 -11.86
N GLU A 124 -25.50 -8.15 -12.81
CA GLU A 124 -26.59 -9.12 -12.61
C GLU A 124 -26.07 -10.49 -12.17
N ASN A 125 -24.81 -10.79 -12.50
CA ASN A 125 -24.14 -12.06 -12.16
C ASN A 125 -23.34 -11.96 -10.85
N PHE A 126 -23.44 -10.87 -10.08
CA PHE A 126 -22.66 -10.73 -8.85
C PHE A 126 -23.21 -11.63 -7.73
N SER A 127 -24.51 -11.90 -7.71
CA SER A 127 -25.15 -12.77 -6.71
C SER A 127 -24.68 -14.22 -6.75
N SER A 128 -24.06 -14.66 -7.86
CA SER A 128 -23.50 -16.00 -8.03
C SER A 128 -21.99 -16.08 -7.85
N ILE A 129 -21.33 -14.97 -7.46
CA ILE A 129 -19.89 -14.95 -7.21
C ILE A 129 -19.55 -15.83 -5.99
N THR A 130 -18.59 -16.73 -6.17
CA THR A 130 -18.07 -17.58 -5.08
C THR A 130 -16.75 -17.03 -4.52
N LEU A 131 -16.39 -17.51 -3.32
CA LEU A 131 -15.09 -17.19 -2.71
C LEU A 131 -13.93 -17.62 -3.60
N GLU A 132 -14.01 -18.81 -4.20
CA GLU A 132 -12.97 -19.36 -5.09
C GLU A 132 -12.74 -18.45 -6.30
N GLN A 133 -13.81 -17.92 -6.90
CA GLN A 133 -13.71 -16.95 -8.00
C GLN A 133 -13.08 -15.64 -7.55
N ALA A 134 -13.43 -15.16 -6.35
CA ALA A 134 -12.89 -13.92 -5.83
C ALA A 134 -11.39 -14.01 -5.50
N LEU A 135 -10.90 -15.21 -5.17
CA LEU A 135 -9.48 -15.48 -4.89
C LEU A 135 -8.60 -15.60 -6.14
N GLN A 136 -9.16 -15.52 -7.35
CA GLN A 136 -8.43 -15.59 -8.62
C GLN A 136 -8.11 -14.19 -9.17
N HIS A 137 -7.10 -13.51 -8.59
CA HIS A 137 -6.70 -12.18 -9.05
C HIS A 137 -5.98 -12.23 -10.41
N PRO A 138 -6.27 -11.29 -11.36
CA PRO A 138 -5.70 -11.35 -12.71
C PRO A 138 -4.19 -11.10 -12.80
N ASN A 139 -3.64 -10.24 -11.94
CA ASN A 139 -2.26 -9.71 -12.11
C ASN A 139 -1.31 -10.01 -10.94
N TRP A 140 -1.82 -10.44 -9.79
CA TRP A 140 -1.06 -10.43 -8.54
C TRP A 140 -1.32 -11.72 -7.76
N ASP A 141 -0.27 -12.29 -7.18
CA ASP A 141 -0.38 -13.37 -6.18
C ASP A 141 -0.29 -12.75 -4.78
N MET A 142 -1.39 -12.81 -4.02
CA MET A 142 -1.55 -12.07 -2.77
C MET A 142 -2.32 -12.87 -1.73
N GLY A 143 -2.24 -12.44 -0.47
CA GLY A 143 -2.99 -13.05 0.63
C GLY A 143 -4.52 -12.89 0.48
N ASN A 144 -5.28 -13.86 0.99
CA ASN A 144 -6.73 -13.94 0.78
C ASN A 144 -7.50 -12.65 1.10
N LYS A 145 -7.15 -11.94 2.18
CA LYS A 145 -7.85 -10.71 2.59
C LYS A 145 -7.76 -9.62 1.52
N ILE A 146 -6.54 -9.29 1.08
CA ILE A 146 -6.33 -8.25 0.05
C ILE A 146 -6.91 -8.68 -1.30
N THR A 147 -6.90 -9.98 -1.60
CA THR A 147 -7.52 -10.51 -2.83
C THR A 147 -9.03 -10.29 -2.85
N ILE A 148 -9.73 -10.51 -1.73
CA ILE A 148 -11.17 -10.21 -1.61
C ILE A 148 -11.43 -8.70 -1.63
N ASP A 149 -10.60 -7.91 -0.97
CA ASP A 149 -10.73 -6.45 -1.01
C ASP A 149 -10.53 -5.90 -2.43
N SER A 150 -9.63 -6.48 -3.22
CA SER A 150 -9.45 -6.13 -4.64
C SER A 150 -10.69 -6.51 -5.46
N ALA A 151 -11.26 -7.70 -5.23
CA ALA A 151 -12.46 -8.17 -5.91
C ALA A 151 -13.70 -7.30 -5.65
N THR A 152 -13.77 -6.64 -4.50
CA THR A 152 -14.84 -5.70 -4.14
C THR A 152 -14.49 -4.24 -4.39
N MET A 153 -13.25 -3.96 -4.84
CA MET A 153 -12.60 -2.65 -4.85
C MET A 153 -12.58 -1.92 -3.49
N MET A 154 -12.84 -2.61 -2.38
CA MET A 154 -12.60 -2.06 -1.05
C MET A 154 -11.11 -1.76 -0.83
N ASN A 155 -10.22 -2.54 -1.45
CA ASN A 155 -8.77 -2.29 -1.40
C ASN A 155 -8.46 -0.85 -1.82
N LYS A 156 -8.99 -0.44 -2.97
CA LYS A 156 -8.81 0.92 -3.49
C LYS A 156 -9.47 1.97 -2.60
N GLY A 157 -10.61 1.65 -1.98
CA GLY A 157 -11.24 2.52 -0.98
C GLY A 157 -10.35 2.76 0.25
N LEU A 158 -9.73 1.71 0.79
CA LEU A 158 -8.78 1.83 1.90
C LEU A 158 -7.54 2.65 1.50
N GLU A 159 -7.05 2.45 0.28
CA GLU A 159 -5.90 3.19 -0.26
C GLU A 159 -6.19 4.69 -0.46
N VAL A 160 -7.44 5.09 -0.72
CA VAL A 160 -7.84 6.51 -0.72
C VAL A 160 -7.62 7.13 0.66
N ILE A 161 -8.08 6.46 1.72
CA ILE A 161 -7.92 6.94 3.10
C ILE A 161 -6.43 6.97 3.47
N GLU A 162 -5.67 5.97 3.08
CA GLU A 162 -4.23 5.95 3.28
C GLU A 162 -3.51 7.09 2.54
N ALA A 163 -3.87 7.37 1.29
CA ALA A 163 -3.28 8.45 0.50
C ALA A 163 -3.60 9.84 1.10
N TYR A 164 -4.82 10.02 1.62
CA TYR A 164 -5.21 11.21 2.38
C TYR A 164 -4.23 11.46 3.54
N TRP A 165 -3.94 10.44 4.34
CA TRP A 165 -3.05 10.59 5.50
C TRP A 165 -1.57 10.71 5.12
N LEU A 166 -1.09 9.93 4.15
CA LEU A 166 0.32 9.90 3.76
C LEU A 166 0.78 11.19 3.07
N PHE A 167 -0.09 11.79 2.25
CA PHE A 167 0.30 12.91 1.39
C PHE A 167 -0.33 14.25 1.79
N GLY A 168 -1.22 14.25 2.79
CA GLY A 168 -1.85 15.47 3.31
C GLY A 168 -2.74 16.18 2.30
N VAL A 169 -3.33 15.43 1.37
CA VAL A 169 -4.28 15.93 0.36
C VAL A 169 -5.72 15.80 0.88
N THR A 170 -6.66 16.48 0.23
CA THR A 170 -8.09 16.31 0.54
C THR A 170 -8.70 15.13 -0.22
N SER A 171 -9.84 14.59 0.24
CA SER A 171 -10.56 13.52 -0.48
C SER A 171 -10.88 13.91 -1.93
N SER A 172 -11.24 15.17 -2.17
CA SER A 172 -11.55 15.70 -3.51
C SER A 172 -10.34 15.77 -4.47
N GLN A 173 -9.12 15.62 -3.95
CA GLN A 173 -7.89 15.59 -4.73
C GLN A 173 -7.43 14.16 -5.04
N ILE A 174 -8.22 13.13 -4.73
CA ILE A 174 -7.87 11.74 -4.99
C ILE A 174 -8.85 11.18 -6.03
N ASP A 175 -8.32 10.82 -7.20
CA ASP A 175 -9.07 10.14 -8.25
C ASP A 175 -8.73 8.65 -8.25
N ILE A 176 -9.72 7.80 -8.51
CA ILE A 176 -9.50 6.38 -8.82
C ILE A 176 -9.65 6.19 -10.33
N ILE A 177 -8.66 5.56 -10.95
CA ILE A 177 -8.71 5.12 -12.34
C ILE A 177 -8.44 3.62 -12.39
N VAL A 178 -9.25 2.88 -13.15
CA VAL A 178 -8.96 1.47 -13.39
C VAL A 178 -7.96 1.36 -14.54
N HIS A 179 -6.84 0.70 -14.26
CA HIS A 179 -5.74 0.41 -15.18
C HIS A 179 -5.47 -1.11 -15.15
N PRO A 180 -6.09 -1.89 -16.06
CA PRO A 180 -6.09 -3.34 -15.99
C PRO A 180 -4.71 -3.96 -16.12
N GLU A 181 -3.77 -3.31 -16.82
CA GLU A 181 -2.42 -3.83 -17.03
C GLU A 181 -1.53 -3.69 -15.79
N SER A 182 -1.90 -2.83 -14.82
CA SER A 182 -1.13 -2.60 -13.59
C SER A 182 0.36 -2.29 -13.85
N ILE A 183 0.65 -1.55 -14.93
CA ILE A 183 1.99 -1.07 -15.27
C ILE A 183 2.24 0.32 -14.71
N ILE A 184 1.29 1.23 -14.90
CA ILE A 184 1.29 2.51 -14.19
C ILE A 184 0.72 2.24 -12.80
N HIS A 185 1.56 2.38 -11.79
CA HIS A 185 1.20 2.04 -10.40
C HIS A 185 0.46 3.17 -9.71
N SER A 186 0.71 4.43 -10.05
CA SER A 186 -0.13 5.61 -9.77
C SER A 186 0.48 6.86 -10.41
N MET A 187 -0.24 7.98 -10.33
CA MET A 187 0.19 9.25 -10.91
C MET A 187 -0.08 10.44 -9.98
N VAL A 188 0.61 11.54 -10.24
CA VAL A 188 0.41 12.84 -9.58
C VAL A 188 0.24 13.88 -10.68
N GLU A 189 -0.87 14.62 -10.66
CA GLU A 189 -1.03 15.85 -11.45
C GLU A 189 -0.66 17.06 -10.60
N PHE A 190 0.12 17.96 -11.19
CA PHE A 190 0.53 19.21 -10.57
C PHE A 190 -0.31 20.39 -11.05
N VAL A 191 -0.23 21.52 -10.34
CA VAL A 191 -1.02 22.74 -10.62
C VAL A 191 -0.75 23.35 -12.00
N ASP A 192 0.39 23.06 -12.62
CA ASP A 192 0.72 23.47 -13.98
C ASP A 192 0.12 22.57 -15.08
N GLY A 193 -0.58 21.50 -14.68
CA GLY A 193 -1.21 20.52 -15.56
C GLY A 193 -0.28 19.38 -16.01
N SER A 194 0.98 19.37 -15.57
CA SER A 194 1.87 18.23 -15.79
C SER A 194 1.44 17.02 -14.96
N VAL A 195 1.68 15.82 -15.49
CA VAL A 195 1.40 14.56 -14.79
C VAL A 195 2.67 13.73 -14.75
N LYS A 196 3.06 13.29 -13.56
CA LYS A 196 4.10 12.28 -13.37
C LYS A 196 3.47 10.95 -13.02
N ALA A 197 4.03 9.88 -13.59
CA ALA A 197 3.61 8.51 -13.36
C ALA A 197 4.83 7.67 -13.04
N GLN A 198 4.68 6.73 -12.10
CA GLN A 198 5.68 5.69 -11.88
C GLN A 198 5.19 4.41 -12.55
N LEU A 199 6.08 3.81 -13.35
CA LEU A 199 5.81 2.61 -14.13
C LEU A 199 6.74 1.48 -13.71
N GLY A 200 6.22 0.26 -13.71
CA GLY A 200 7.02 -0.95 -13.51
C GLY A 200 6.21 -2.20 -13.76
N VAL A 201 6.89 -3.35 -13.81
CA VAL A 201 6.19 -4.64 -13.75
C VAL A 201 5.39 -4.72 -12.43
N PRO A 202 4.25 -5.44 -12.39
CA PRO A 202 3.46 -5.62 -11.17
C PRO A 202 4.18 -6.54 -10.18
N ASP A 203 5.16 -5.96 -9.47
CA ASP A 203 6.06 -6.69 -8.58
C ASP A 203 6.40 -5.87 -7.33
N MET A 204 6.00 -6.38 -6.16
CA MET A 204 6.24 -5.71 -4.87
C MET A 204 7.72 -5.57 -4.52
N LYS A 205 8.62 -6.31 -5.19
CA LYS A 205 10.08 -6.10 -5.01
C LYS A 205 10.49 -4.67 -5.31
N ILE A 206 9.81 -3.98 -6.24
CA ILE A 206 10.12 -2.58 -6.60
C ILE A 206 9.84 -1.63 -5.42
N PRO A 207 8.60 -1.52 -4.89
CA PRO A 207 8.32 -0.61 -3.79
C PRO A 207 8.99 -1.03 -2.47
N ILE A 208 9.14 -2.33 -2.21
CA ILE A 208 9.89 -2.83 -1.03
C ILE A 208 11.36 -2.40 -1.11
N GLN A 209 12.02 -2.64 -2.23
CA GLN A 209 13.42 -2.25 -2.40
C GLN A 209 13.56 -0.72 -2.26
N TYR A 210 12.67 0.05 -2.88
CA TYR A 210 12.75 1.51 -2.81
C TYR A 210 12.62 2.03 -1.38
N ALA A 211 11.71 1.47 -0.57
CA ALA A 211 11.59 1.84 0.85
C ALA A 211 12.84 1.49 1.67
N ILE A 212 13.54 0.39 1.33
CA ILE A 212 14.77 -0.04 2.02
C ILE A 212 15.99 0.77 1.59
N THR A 213 16.08 1.12 0.30
CA THR A 213 17.30 1.71 -0.28
C THR A 213 17.23 3.21 -0.47
N TYR A 214 16.07 3.83 -0.20
CA TYR A 214 15.87 5.27 -0.31
C TYR A 214 16.96 6.05 0.45
N PRO A 215 17.54 7.11 -0.14
CA PRO A 215 17.15 7.80 -1.38
C PRO A 215 17.76 7.24 -2.67
N HIS A 216 18.35 6.04 -2.62
CA HIS A 216 19.04 5.42 -3.74
C HIS A 216 18.22 4.30 -4.39
N HIS A 217 18.53 4.03 -5.67
CA HIS A 217 18.06 2.83 -6.36
C HIS A 217 19.17 1.78 -6.37
N SER A 218 18.86 0.56 -5.92
CA SER A 218 19.75 -0.60 -6.06
C SER A 218 19.51 -1.34 -7.38
N PRO A 219 20.52 -2.03 -7.95
CA PRO A 219 20.35 -2.84 -9.15
C PRO A 219 19.31 -3.95 -8.95
N ALA A 220 18.35 -4.06 -9.88
CA ALA A 220 17.35 -5.12 -9.90
C ALA A 220 17.90 -6.38 -10.59
N GLN A 221 17.49 -7.56 -10.09
CA GLN A 221 17.81 -8.87 -10.69
C GLN A 221 16.57 -9.58 -11.27
N TRP A 222 15.48 -8.82 -11.48
CA TRP A 222 14.21 -9.32 -12.03
C TRP A 222 13.89 -8.64 -13.36
N GLU A 223 12.74 -9.01 -13.94
CA GLU A 223 12.32 -8.56 -15.26
C GLU A 223 12.19 -7.02 -15.34
N SER A 224 12.64 -6.47 -16.46
CA SER A 224 12.49 -5.05 -16.79
C SER A 224 11.24 -4.84 -17.62
N LEU A 225 10.56 -3.70 -17.41
CA LEU A 225 9.39 -3.32 -18.21
C LEU A 225 9.78 -3.13 -19.68
N ASP A 226 9.10 -3.87 -20.56
CA ASP A 226 9.23 -3.75 -22.01
C ASP A 226 7.96 -3.10 -22.59
N LEU A 227 8.02 -1.80 -22.84
CA LEU A 227 6.87 -1.03 -23.34
C LEU A 227 6.46 -1.45 -24.76
N GLU A 228 7.41 -1.92 -25.58
CA GLU A 228 7.12 -2.40 -26.94
C GLU A 228 6.31 -3.68 -26.88
N LYS A 229 6.68 -4.62 -26.00
CA LYS A 229 5.89 -5.85 -25.77
C LYS A 229 4.54 -5.60 -25.12
N MET A 230 4.43 -4.61 -24.23
CA MET A 230 3.16 -4.26 -23.59
C MET A 230 2.14 -3.73 -24.60
N GLY A 231 2.56 -2.93 -25.58
CA GLY A 231 1.73 -2.44 -26.69
C GLY A 231 0.74 -1.34 -26.32
N ALA A 232 -0.15 -1.56 -25.35
CA ALA A 232 -1.20 -0.62 -24.97
C ALA A 232 -1.40 -0.55 -23.45
N LEU A 233 -1.78 0.64 -22.97
CA LEU A 233 -2.17 0.90 -21.59
C LEU A 233 -3.58 1.49 -21.61
N HIS A 234 -4.51 0.86 -20.89
CA HIS A 234 -5.91 1.28 -20.88
C HIS A 234 -6.27 1.94 -19.56
N PHE A 235 -7.18 2.91 -19.63
CA PHE A 235 -7.72 3.61 -18.47
C PHE A 235 -9.23 3.68 -18.58
N GLU A 236 -9.92 3.33 -17.51
CA GLU A 236 -11.37 3.40 -17.42
C GLU A 236 -11.80 3.97 -16.06
N LYS A 237 -12.99 4.57 -16.01
CA LYS A 237 -13.57 5.01 -14.75
C LYS A 237 -14.03 3.79 -13.94
N PRO A 238 -13.87 3.80 -12.60
CA PRO A 238 -14.44 2.75 -11.77
C PRO A 238 -15.98 2.77 -11.86
N ASP A 239 -16.57 1.58 -11.91
CA ASP A 239 -18.03 1.42 -11.89
C ASP A 239 -18.53 1.42 -10.44
N LEU A 240 -18.97 2.59 -9.97
CA LEU A 240 -19.45 2.78 -8.58
C LEU A 240 -20.76 2.03 -8.30
N ASP A 241 -21.53 1.67 -9.33
CA ASP A 241 -22.74 0.88 -9.17
C ASP A 241 -22.39 -0.59 -8.92
N LYS A 242 -21.35 -1.12 -9.57
CA LYS A 242 -20.82 -2.47 -9.30
C LYS A 242 -20.02 -2.53 -8.00
N PHE A 243 -19.27 -1.47 -7.70
CA PHE A 243 -18.30 -1.46 -6.60
C PHE A 243 -18.62 -0.35 -5.58
N PRO A 244 -19.70 -0.51 -4.78
CA PRO A 244 -20.15 0.50 -3.83
C PRO A 244 -19.14 0.74 -2.69
N CYS A 245 -18.22 -0.20 -2.44
CA CYS A 245 -17.16 -0.07 -1.43
C CYS A 245 -16.30 1.19 -1.63
N ILE A 246 -16.07 1.60 -2.88
CA ILE A 246 -15.34 2.83 -3.18
C ILE A 246 -16.08 4.02 -2.58
N ARG A 247 -17.39 4.15 -2.89
CA ARG A 247 -18.23 5.23 -2.37
C ARG A 247 -18.27 5.22 -0.84
N LEU A 248 -18.40 4.04 -0.23
CA LEU A 248 -18.39 3.91 1.23
C LEU A 248 -17.09 4.41 1.87
N ALA A 249 -15.94 4.21 1.22
CA ALA A 249 -14.67 4.71 1.72
C ALA A 249 -14.57 6.24 1.67
N TYR A 250 -15.02 6.87 0.58
CA TYR A 250 -15.11 8.33 0.49
C TYR A 250 -16.08 8.90 1.54
N GLU A 251 -17.28 8.30 1.65
CA GLU A 251 -18.28 8.72 2.64
C GLU A 251 -17.78 8.58 4.10
N ALA A 252 -16.95 7.55 4.37
CA ALA A 252 -16.31 7.38 5.67
C ALA A 252 -15.23 8.45 5.92
N LEU A 253 -14.36 8.69 4.94
CA LEU A 253 -13.30 9.68 5.04
C LEU A 253 -13.84 11.10 5.28
N GLU A 254 -14.92 11.47 4.60
CA GLU A 254 -15.55 12.79 4.73
C GLU A 254 -16.19 13.02 6.11
N LYS A 255 -16.55 11.94 6.82
CA LYS A 255 -17.13 12.03 8.17
C LYS A 255 -16.09 12.19 9.27
N GLY A 256 -14.83 11.85 9.00
CA GLY A 256 -13.73 11.87 9.96
C GLY A 256 -13.59 10.58 10.75
#